data_AF-C9MUF8-F1
#
_entry.id   AF-C9MUF8-F1
#
_cell.length_a   1.000
_cell.length_b   1.000
_cell.length_c   1.000
_cell.angle_alpha   90.00
_cell.angle_beta   90.00
_cell.angle_gamma   90.00
#
_symmetry.space_group_name_H-M   'P 1'
#
loop_
_entity.id
_entity.type
_entity.pdbx_description
1 polymer ?
#
loop_
_entity_poly.entity_id
_entity_poly.type
_entity_poly.pdbx_seq_one_letter_code
_entity_poly.pdbx_strand_id
1 'polypeptide(L)'
;MKKWIYILFASLLLAACSKTDSGYDALEKGLIGILEKKDYEYIMKNINDSAKAGNEDVYGLAYTYLAENGTMFFNKYMKKSKGIAEYYQALLLQQTNGDETQILDLLESATKQGNIKAYYMIGNIYENKLEFTKAQEYLKKGKDAGEIYALYSYEYNKNLMNFYKRIEELNKS
;
A
#
# COMPACT_ATOMS: atom_id res chain seq x y z
N MET A 1 34.06 28.50 -17.50
CA MET A 1 32.84 28.33 -16.67
C MET A 1 31.67 27.68 -17.42
N LYS A 2 31.32 28.09 -18.66
CA LYS A 2 30.18 27.48 -19.40
C LYS A 2 30.29 25.98 -19.67
N LYS A 3 31.48 25.44 -20.00
CA LYS A 3 31.68 24.00 -20.27
C LYS A 3 31.36 23.08 -19.08
N TRP A 4 31.56 23.55 -17.84
CA TRP A 4 31.32 22.74 -16.63
C TRP A 4 29.83 22.67 -16.30
N ILE A 5 29.07 23.73 -16.63
CA ILE A 5 27.61 23.78 -16.45
C ILE A 5 26.92 22.77 -17.37
N TYR A 6 27.39 22.62 -18.62
CA TYR A 6 26.84 21.62 -19.55
C TYR A 6 27.14 20.17 -19.14
N ILE A 7 28.28 19.91 -18.51
CA ILE A 7 28.63 18.58 -18.00
C ILE A 7 27.74 18.22 -16.79
N LEU A 8 27.50 19.17 -15.88
CA LEU A 8 26.57 19.03 -14.75
C LEU A 8 25.12 18.84 -15.20
N PHE A 9 24.69 19.55 -16.24
CA PHE A 9 23.36 19.39 -16.82
C PHE A 9 23.20 18.05 -17.54
N ALA A 10 24.24 17.57 -18.23
CA ALA A 10 24.24 16.27 -18.90
C ALA A 10 24.23 15.09 -17.90
N SER A 11 24.91 15.20 -16.76
CA SER A 11 24.84 14.18 -15.71
C SER A 11 23.50 14.18 -14.96
N LEU A 12 22.87 15.34 -14.77
CA LEU A 12 21.50 15.45 -14.25
C LEU A 12 20.46 14.86 -15.21
N LEU A 13 20.65 15.00 -16.53
CA LEU A 13 19.77 14.42 -17.56
C LEU A 13 19.93 12.89 -17.69
N LEU A 14 21.15 12.35 -17.50
CA LEU A 14 21.37 10.90 -17.47
C LEU A 14 20.76 10.25 -16.21
N ALA A 15 20.76 10.93 -15.07
CA ALA A 15 20.07 10.48 -13.86
C ALA A 15 18.53 10.55 -13.97
N ALA A 16 18.01 11.43 -14.84
CA ALA A 16 16.56 11.60 -15.05
C ALA A 16 15.94 10.59 -16.03
N CYS A 17 16.76 9.87 -16.82
CA CYS A 17 16.30 8.94 -17.85
C CYS A 17 16.52 7.45 -17.54
N SER A 18 17.12 7.10 -16.40
CA SER A 18 16.96 5.75 -15.87
C SER A 18 15.66 5.72 -15.08
N LYS A 19 14.56 5.28 -15.70
CA LYS A 19 13.61 4.44 -14.94
C LYS A 19 14.45 3.25 -14.49
N THR A 20 15.09 3.36 -13.34
CA THR A 20 15.90 2.26 -12.83
C THR A 20 14.91 1.14 -12.56
N ASP A 21 15.13 -0.03 -13.16
CA ASP A 21 14.53 -1.30 -12.78
C ASP A 21 14.99 -1.70 -11.36
N SER A 22 14.88 -0.76 -10.41
CA SER A 22 15.54 -0.81 -9.12
C SER A 22 14.90 -1.93 -8.31
N GLY A 23 15.68 -2.97 -8.08
CA GLY A 23 15.27 -4.13 -7.31
C GLY A 23 14.48 -5.20 -8.08
N TYR A 24 14.28 -5.09 -9.40
CA TYR A 24 13.60 -6.15 -10.17
C TYR A 24 14.44 -7.42 -10.30
N ASP A 25 15.76 -7.33 -10.50
CA ASP A 25 16.64 -8.51 -10.47
C ASP A 25 16.54 -9.29 -9.16
N ALA A 26 16.48 -8.56 -8.04
CA ALA A 26 16.33 -9.14 -6.71
C ALA A 26 14.90 -9.69 -6.50
N LEU A 27 13.88 -9.01 -7.03
CA LEU A 27 12.50 -9.50 -7.02
C LEU A 27 12.38 -10.82 -7.76
N GLU A 28 12.91 -10.89 -8.98
CA GLU A 28 12.90 -12.09 -9.82
C GLU A 28 13.65 -13.23 -9.16
N LYS A 29 14.86 -13.00 -8.63
CA LYS A 29 15.60 -14.01 -7.88
C LYS A 29 14.85 -14.50 -6.64
N GLY A 30 14.13 -13.61 -5.96
CA GLY A 30 13.24 -13.97 -4.85
C GLY A 30 12.11 -14.89 -5.30
N LEU A 31 11.41 -14.51 -6.38
CA LEU A 31 10.30 -15.28 -6.96
C LEU A 31 10.76 -16.66 -7.48
N ILE A 32 11.83 -16.71 -8.28
CA ILE A 32 12.42 -17.97 -8.77
C ILE A 32 12.89 -18.81 -7.58
N GLY A 33 13.49 -18.20 -6.56
CA GLY A 33 13.90 -18.89 -5.34
C GLY A 33 12.73 -19.59 -4.64
N ILE A 34 11.55 -18.97 -4.60
CA ILE A 34 10.32 -19.57 -4.07
C ILE A 34 9.88 -20.75 -4.95
N LEU A 35 9.83 -20.57 -6.27
CA LEU A 35 9.39 -21.60 -7.22
C LEU A 35 10.33 -22.83 -7.24
N GLU A 36 11.62 -22.61 -7.12
CA GLU A 36 12.66 -23.64 -7.04
C GLU A 36 12.84 -24.22 -5.63
N LYS A 37 12.09 -23.73 -4.63
CA LYS A 37 12.19 -24.14 -3.22
C LYS A 37 13.61 -24.02 -2.66
N LYS A 38 14.29 -22.90 -2.96
CA LYS A 38 15.57 -22.55 -2.32
C LYS A 38 15.37 -22.38 -0.82
N ASP A 39 16.48 -22.36 -0.10
CA ASP A 39 16.44 -22.12 1.34
C ASP A 39 15.87 -20.72 1.66
N TYR A 40 15.32 -20.61 2.87
CA TYR A 40 14.66 -19.39 3.33
C TYR A 40 15.60 -18.18 3.37
N GLU A 41 16.88 -18.39 3.66
CA GLU A 41 17.87 -17.30 3.72
C GLU A 41 18.08 -16.69 2.33
N TYR A 42 18.24 -17.52 1.30
CA TYR A 42 18.32 -17.07 -0.09
C TYR A 42 17.09 -16.26 -0.50
N ILE A 43 15.89 -16.78 -0.22
CA ILE A 43 14.63 -16.11 -0.60
C ILE A 43 14.53 -14.76 0.12
N MET A 44 14.72 -14.75 1.44
CA MET A 44 14.60 -13.54 2.24
C MET A 44 15.67 -12.51 1.95
N LYS A 45 16.89 -12.92 1.61
CA LYS A 45 17.93 -12.01 1.16
C LYS A 45 17.46 -11.23 -0.07
N ASN A 46 16.96 -11.93 -1.08
CA ASN A 46 16.52 -11.32 -2.33
C ASN A 46 15.27 -10.44 -2.16
N ILE A 47 14.28 -10.88 -1.38
CA ILE A 47 13.11 -10.06 -1.01
C ILE A 47 13.57 -8.77 -0.29
N ASN A 48 14.51 -8.86 0.65
CA ASN A 48 15.03 -7.68 1.34
C ASN A 48 15.84 -6.76 0.43
N ASP A 49 16.65 -7.30 -0.46
CA ASP A 49 17.47 -6.50 -1.37
C ASP A 49 16.60 -5.75 -2.38
N SER A 50 15.52 -6.38 -2.85
CA SER A 50 14.51 -5.73 -3.70
C SER A 50 13.79 -4.58 -2.97
N ALA A 51 13.36 -4.79 -1.71
CA ALA A 51 12.71 -3.76 -0.90
C ALA A 51 13.65 -2.58 -0.59
N LYS A 52 14.93 -2.84 -0.26
CA LYS A 52 15.94 -1.79 -0.05
C LYS A 52 16.20 -0.97 -1.31
N ALA A 53 16.10 -1.59 -2.48
CA ALA A 53 16.21 -0.91 -3.76
C ALA A 53 14.94 -0.10 -4.12
N GLY A 54 13.91 -0.11 -3.26
CA GLY A 54 12.68 0.67 -3.45
C GLY A 54 11.68 0.03 -4.40
N ASN A 55 11.82 -1.26 -4.70
CA ASN A 55 10.83 -1.98 -5.50
C ASN A 55 9.53 -2.15 -4.68
N GLU A 56 8.42 -1.65 -5.20
CA GLU A 56 7.14 -1.65 -4.50
C GLU A 56 6.39 -3.00 -4.64
N ASP A 57 6.66 -3.77 -5.71
CA ASP A 57 5.99 -5.05 -6.00
C ASP A 57 6.41 -6.16 -5.02
N VAL A 58 7.62 -6.06 -4.46
CA VAL A 58 8.14 -7.05 -3.50
C VAL A 58 7.29 -7.18 -2.25
N TYR A 59 6.56 -6.13 -1.86
CA TYR A 59 5.68 -6.19 -0.69
C TYR A 59 4.46 -7.10 -0.96
N GLY A 60 3.96 -7.14 -2.20
CA GLY A 60 2.94 -8.10 -2.62
C GLY A 60 3.48 -9.54 -2.63
N LEU A 61 4.69 -9.75 -3.15
CA LEU A 61 5.34 -11.06 -3.09
C LEU A 61 5.53 -11.52 -1.64
N ALA A 62 6.03 -10.64 -0.77
CA ALA A 62 6.22 -10.92 0.65
C ALA A 62 4.90 -11.24 1.36
N TYR A 63 3.83 -10.51 1.05
CA TYR A 63 2.48 -10.79 1.57
C TYR A 63 2.01 -12.20 1.20
N THR A 64 2.13 -12.57 -0.07
CA THR A 64 1.72 -13.89 -0.55
C THR A 64 2.60 -15.02 -0.02
N TYR A 65 3.92 -14.84 -0.01
CA TYR A 65 4.86 -15.90 0.36
C TYR A 65 4.96 -16.11 1.87
N LEU A 66 5.03 -15.04 2.66
CA LEU A 66 5.24 -15.14 4.11
C LEU A 66 3.95 -15.40 4.87
N ALA A 67 2.80 -15.03 4.30
CA ALA A 67 1.49 -15.12 4.94
C ALA A 67 1.56 -14.54 6.37
N GLU A 68 1.10 -15.30 7.38
CA GLU A 68 1.08 -14.90 8.80
C GLU A 68 2.47 -14.54 9.36
N ASN A 69 3.55 -15.06 8.77
CA ASN A 69 4.93 -14.75 9.16
C ASN A 69 5.44 -13.41 8.59
N GLY A 70 4.64 -12.70 7.79
CA GLY A 70 5.00 -11.44 7.13
C GLY A 70 5.23 -10.27 8.08
N THR A 71 4.71 -10.32 9.31
CA THR A 71 4.76 -9.20 10.27
C THR A 71 6.17 -8.67 10.50
N MET A 72 7.16 -9.55 10.68
CA MET A 72 8.55 -9.13 10.87
C MET A 72 9.11 -8.38 9.65
N PHE A 73 8.73 -8.80 8.44
CA PHE A 73 9.15 -8.15 7.21
C PHE A 73 8.52 -6.77 7.08
N PHE A 74 7.20 -6.63 7.25
CA PHE A 74 6.53 -5.33 7.12
C PHE A 74 7.00 -4.34 8.18
N ASN A 75 7.14 -4.77 9.45
CA ASN A 75 7.65 -3.93 10.53
C ASN A 75 9.03 -3.32 10.22
N LYS A 76 9.90 -4.05 9.51
CA LYS A 76 11.23 -3.57 9.12
C LYS A 76 11.18 -2.35 8.18
N TYR A 77 10.13 -2.26 7.35
CA TYR A 77 9.96 -1.26 6.29
C TYR A 77 8.88 -0.21 6.56
N MET A 78 8.28 -0.21 7.76
CA MET A 78 7.42 0.87 8.22
C MET A 78 8.13 2.22 8.08
N LYS A 79 7.42 3.22 7.57
CA LYS A 79 7.88 4.60 7.30
C LYS A 79 9.01 4.73 6.28
N LYS A 80 9.41 3.61 5.65
CA LYS A 80 10.51 3.54 4.66
C LYS A 80 10.02 3.13 3.27
N SER A 81 8.72 2.88 3.13
CA SER A 81 8.11 2.26 1.95
C SER A 81 6.93 3.07 1.40
N LYS A 82 6.89 4.39 1.68
CA LYS A 82 5.79 5.28 1.27
C LYS A 82 4.40 4.73 1.66
N GLY A 83 4.30 4.12 2.84
CA GLY A 83 3.04 3.54 3.33
C GLY A 83 2.69 2.16 2.78
N ILE A 84 3.54 1.50 1.98
CA ILE A 84 3.24 0.18 1.42
C ILE A 84 3.36 -0.91 2.49
N ALA A 85 4.38 -0.87 3.34
CA ALA A 85 4.52 -1.83 4.44
C ALA A 85 3.36 -1.70 5.45
N GLU A 86 2.95 -0.47 5.77
CA GLU A 86 1.77 -0.19 6.60
C GLU A 86 0.51 -0.80 6.00
N TYR A 87 0.28 -0.59 4.69
CA TYR A 87 -0.87 -1.13 3.99
C TYR A 87 -0.90 -2.66 4.02
N TYR A 88 0.20 -3.33 3.69
CA TYR A 88 0.24 -4.80 3.71
C TYR A 88 0.18 -5.39 5.13
N GLN A 89 0.72 -4.71 6.14
CA GLN A 89 0.54 -5.12 7.54
C GLN A 89 -0.94 -5.00 7.95
N ALA A 90 -1.63 -3.95 7.51
CA ALA A 90 -3.06 -3.79 7.77
C ALA A 90 -3.88 -4.89 7.10
N LEU A 91 -3.58 -5.25 5.84
CA LEU A 91 -4.21 -6.38 5.14
C LEU A 91 -3.95 -7.70 5.88
N LEU A 92 -2.73 -7.91 6.34
CA LEU A 92 -2.38 -9.13 7.08
C LEU A 92 -3.19 -9.24 8.39
N LEU A 93 -3.25 -8.14 9.16
CA LEU A 93 -4.07 -8.09 10.36
C LEU A 93 -5.54 -8.33 10.06
N GLN A 94 -6.08 -7.76 8.98
CA GLN A 94 -7.48 -8.00 8.58
C GLN A 94 -7.72 -9.48 8.26
N GLN A 95 -6.80 -10.14 7.54
CA GLN A 95 -6.89 -11.57 7.23
C GLN A 95 -6.86 -12.45 8.49
N THR A 96 -6.12 -12.03 9.52
CA THR A 96 -5.98 -12.79 10.77
C THR A 96 -6.91 -12.31 11.89
N ASN A 97 -7.96 -11.54 11.58
CA ASN A 97 -8.89 -10.96 12.56
C ASN A 97 -8.20 -10.15 13.68
N GLY A 98 -7.20 -9.35 13.31
CA GLY A 98 -6.48 -8.45 14.19
C GLY A 98 -7.33 -7.26 14.66
N ASP A 99 -6.78 -6.47 15.58
CA ASP A 99 -7.47 -5.32 16.16
C ASP A 99 -7.80 -4.25 15.11
N GLU A 100 -9.08 -3.89 15.01
CA GLU A 100 -9.56 -2.93 14.02
C GLU A 100 -8.95 -1.53 14.20
N THR A 101 -8.71 -1.10 15.44
CA THR A 101 -8.09 0.21 15.71
C THR A 101 -6.68 0.24 15.16
N GLN A 102 -5.90 -0.82 15.40
CA GLN A 102 -4.57 -0.99 14.84
C GLN A 102 -4.58 -1.02 13.30
N ILE A 103 -5.55 -1.71 12.69
CA ILE A 103 -5.72 -1.74 11.23
C ILE A 103 -5.96 -0.33 10.69
N LEU A 104 -6.89 0.42 11.30
CA LEU A 104 -7.19 1.79 10.91
C LEU A 104 -5.98 2.73 11.08
N ASP A 105 -5.24 2.61 12.19
CA ASP A 105 -4.04 3.41 12.43
C ASP A 105 -2.95 3.16 11.37
N LEU A 106 -2.76 1.90 10.97
CA LEU A 106 -1.82 1.55 9.90
C LEU A 106 -2.28 2.10 8.55
N LEU A 107 -3.55 1.95 8.18
CA LEU A 107 -4.08 2.48 6.94
C LEU A 107 -4.01 4.01 6.90
N GLU A 108 -4.32 4.69 8.00
CA GLU A 108 -4.16 6.14 8.13
C GLU A 108 -2.70 6.58 7.99
N SER A 109 -1.77 5.85 8.61
CA SER A 109 -0.33 6.05 8.42
C SER A 109 0.08 5.86 6.96
N ALA A 110 -0.50 4.87 6.27
CA ALA A 110 -0.24 4.60 4.86
C ALA A 110 -0.71 5.76 3.96
N THR A 111 -1.91 6.29 4.17
CA THR A 111 -2.41 7.44 3.38
C THR A 111 -1.57 8.70 3.58
N LYS A 112 -1.12 8.98 4.82
CA LYS A 112 -0.22 10.11 5.14
C LYS A 112 1.13 10.01 4.44
N GLN A 113 1.55 8.81 4.08
CA GLN A 113 2.78 8.56 3.33
C GLN A 113 2.59 8.50 1.81
N GLY A 114 1.37 8.68 1.32
CA GLY A 114 1.04 8.71 -0.10
C GLY A 114 0.52 7.39 -0.67
N ASN A 115 0.29 6.36 0.14
CA ASN A 115 -0.33 5.12 -0.34
C ASN A 115 -1.85 5.31 -0.46
N ILE A 116 -2.29 5.72 -1.65
CA ILE A 116 -3.69 6.04 -1.93
C ILE A 116 -4.63 4.82 -1.85
N LYS A 117 -4.11 3.59 -2.02
CA LYS A 117 -4.90 2.34 -1.93
C LYS A 117 -5.54 2.16 -0.56
N ALA A 118 -4.94 2.75 0.48
CA ALA A 118 -5.47 2.68 1.84
C ALA A 118 -6.80 3.43 2.01
N TYR A 119 -7.11 4.44 1.18
CA TYR A 119 -8.39 5.16 1.27
C TYR A 119 -9.59 4.26 1.03
N TYR A 120 -9.51 3.38 0.02
CA TYR A 120 -10.57 2.41 -0.26
C TYR A 120 -10.77 1.43 0.91
N MET A 121 -9.67 0.92 1.47
CA MET A 121 -9.74 0.00 2.61
C MET A 121 -10.38 0.65 3.84
N ILE A 122 -10.01 1.89 4.17
CA ILE A 122 -10.63 2.64 5.28
C ILE A 122 -12.12 2.86 5.00
N GLY A 123 -12.47 3.24 3.77
CA GLY A 123 -13.87 3.38 3.35
C GLY A 123 -14.66 2.11 3.59
N ASN A 124 -14.15 0.96 3.15
CA ASN A 124 -14.82 -0.32 3.31
C ASN A 124 -14.98 -0.75 4.79
N ILE A 125 -13.98 -0.48 5.63
CA ILE A 125 -14.10 -0.72 7.08
C ILE A 125 -15.28 0.07 7.65
N TYR A 126 -15.41 1.36 7.32
CA TYR A 126 -16.54 2.17 7.80
C TYR A 126 -17.88 1.75 7.21
N GLU A 127 -17.94 1.27 5.96
CA GLU A 127 -19.17 0.69 5.40
C GLU A 127 -19.62 -0.55 6.19
N ASN A 128 -18.68 -1.45 6.52
CA ASN A 128 -18.97 -2.67 7.29
C ASN A 128 -19.47 -2.35 8.71
N LYS A 129 -19.06 -1.20 9.26
CA LYS A 129 -19.54 -0.68 10.56
C LYS A 129 -20.86 0.08 10.46
N LEU A 130 -21.45 0.18 9.27
CA LEU A 130 -22.62 0.99 8.99
C LEU A 130 -22.39 2.48 9.34
N GLU A 131 -21.16 2.97 9.18
CA GLU A 131 -20.74 4.38 9.29
C GLU A 131 -20.53 4.99 7.89
N PHE A 132 -21.56 4.88 7.04
CA PHE A 132 -21.54 5.27 5.63
C PHE A 132 -21.15 6.71 5.35
N THR A 133 -21.51 7.67 6.20
CA THR A 133 -21.11 9.08 6.03
C THR A 133 -19.60 9.20 6.12
N LYS A 134 -18.99 8.53 7.11
CA LYS A 134 -17.54 8.51 7.29
C LYS A 134 -16.86 7.72 6.18
N ALA A 135 -17.42 6.58 5.78
CA ALA A 135 -16.94 5.83 4.62
C ALA A 135 -16.87 6.73 3.37
N GLN A 136 -17.94 7.46 3.08
CA GLN A 136 -18.04 8.34 1.92
C GLN A 136 -16.99 9.45 1.93
N GLU A 137 -16.60 9.97 3.10
CA GLU A 137 -15.49 10.93 3.24
C GLU A 137 -14.15 10.33 2.80
N TYR A 138 -13.81 9.11 3.22
CA TYR A 138 -12.57 8.44 2.82
C TYR A 138 -12.59 8.01 1.35
N LEU A 139 -13.73 7.49 0.86
CA LEU A 139 -13.90 7.15 -0.55
C LEU A 139 -13.74 8.39 -1.43
N LYS A 140 -14.23 9.55 -0.99
CA LYS A 140 -13.99 10.83 -1.70
C LYS A 140 -12.51 11.17 -1.75
N LYS A 141 -11.78 11.07 -0.63
CA LYS A 141 -10.32 11.31 -0.60
C LYS A 141 -9.59 10.38 -1.57
N GLY A 142 -9.94 9.09 -1.58
CA GLY A 142 -9.37 8.11 -2.51
C GLY A 142 -9.67 8.42 -3.96
N LYS A 143 -10.92 8.77 -4.29
CA LYS A 143 -11.34 9.24 -5.61
C LYS A 143 -10.51 10.45 -6.06
N ASP A 144 -10.43 11.48 -5.21
CA ASP A 144 -9.72 12.72 -5.53
C ASP A 144 -8.21 12.47 -5.71
N ALA A 145 -7.67 11.43 -5.08
CA ALA A 145 -6.30 10.97 -5.24
C ALA A 145 -6.09 9.98 -6.41
N GLY A 146 -7.14 9.63 -7.16
CA GLY A 146 -7.07 8.74 -8.33
C GLY A 146 -7.11 7.25 -8.04
N GLU A 147 -7.53 6.83 -6.84
CA GLU A 147 -7.72 5.42 -6.50
C GLU A 147 -9.03 4.88 -7.12
N ILE A 148 -8.92 3.84 -7.95
CA ILE A 148 -10.00 3.44 -8.87
C ILE A 148 -11.18 2.78 -8.14
N TYR A 149 -10.93 2.02 -7.07
CA TYR A 149 -11.98 1.36 -6.32
C TYR A 149 -12.75 2.37 -5.46
N ALA A 150 -12.04 3.33 -4.86
CA ALA A 150 -12.62 4.45 -4.14
C ALA A 150 -13.47 5.34 -5.06
N LEU A 151 -13.01 5.60 -6.29
CA LEU A 151 -13.81 6.27 -7.32
C LEU A 151 -15.12 5.53 -7.57
N TYR A 152 -15.06 4.23 -7.87
CA TYR A 152 -16.25 3.43 -8.16
C TYR A 152 -17.23 3.45 -6.98
N SER A 153 -16.76 3.12 -5.78
CA SER A 153 -17.59 3.08 -4.58
C SER A 153 -18.18 4.45 -4.24
N TYR A 154 -17.40 5.53 -4.34
CA TYR A 154 -17.90 6.89 -4.11
C TYR A 154 -19.05 7.25 -5.06
N GLU A 155 -18.86 7.01 -6.37
CA GLU A 155 -19.83 7.34 -7.42
C GLU A 155 -21.12 6.52 -7.32
N TYR A 156 -21.01 5.27 -6.88
CA TYR A 156 -22.16 4.43 -6.57
C TYR A 156 -22.90 4.92 -5.32
N ASN A 157 -22.18 5.09 -4.20
CA ASN A 157 -22.76 5.40 -2.90
C ASN A 157 -23.37 6.79 -2.79
N LYS A 158 -22.87 7.78 -3.53
CA LYS A 158 -23.33 9.18 -3.43
C LYS A 158 -24.85 9.30 -3.70
N ASN A 159 -25.41 8.42 -4.52
CA ASN A 159 -26.83 8.41 -4.87
C ASN A 159 -27.71 7.71 -3.81
N LEU A 160 -27.09 7.00 -2.86
CA LEU A 160 -27.74 6.23 -1.81
C LEU A 160 -27.66 6.91 -0.43
N MET A 161 -27.06 8.10 -0.33
CA MET A 161 -26.77 8.73 0.96
C MET A 161 -28.00 8.99 1.85
N ASN A 162 -29.16 9.27 1.27
CA ASN A 162 -30.39 9.43 2.07
C ASN A 162 -30.79 8.12 2.76
N PHE A 163 -30.64 7.00 2.06
CA PHE A 163 -30.90 5.67 2.61
C PHE A 163 -29.83 5.30 3.65
N TYR A 164 -28.56 5.55 3.36
CA TYR A 164 -27.47 5.27 4.29
C TYR A 164 -27.58 6.04 5.59
N LYS A 165 -27.89 7.33 5.56
CA LYS A 165 -28.11 8.12 6.79
C LYS A 165 -29.17 7.50 7.70
N ARG A 166 -30.25 7.00 7.11
CA ARG A 166 -31.30 6.29 7.87
C ARG A 166 -30.78 5.00 8.50
N ILE A 167 -29.91 4.25 7.81
CA ILE A 167 -29.27 3.07 8.42
C ILE A 167 -28.33 3.48 9.55
N GLU A 168 -27.51 4.52 9.37
CA GLU A 168 -26.60 5.00 10.43
C GLU A 168 -27.36 5.45 11.68
N GLU A 169 -28.51 6.11 11.52
CA GLU A 169 -29.39 6.50 12.63
C GLU A 169 -29.89 5.28 13.41
N LEU A 170 -30.33 4.24 12.70
CA LEU A 170 -30.82 2.99 13.28
C LEU A 170 -29.71 2.15 13.93
N ASN A 171 -28.46 2.27 13.47
CA ASN A 171 -27.32 1.55 14.06
C ASN A 171 -26.87 2.17 15.39
N LYS A 172 -27.22 3.44 15.64
CA LYS A 172 -26.86 4.18 16.87
C LYS A 172 -27.92 4.07 17.97
N SER A 173 -29.12 3.60 17.64
CA SER A 173 -30.25 3.39 18.55
C SER A 173 -30.23 2.01 19.17
#